data_AF-L8TK59-F1
#
_entry.id   AF-L8TK59-F1
#
_cell.length_a   1.000
_cell.length_b   1.000
_cell.length_c   1.000
_cell.angle_alpha   90.00
_cell.angle_beta   90.00
_cell.angle_gamma   90.00
#
_symmetry.space_group_name_H-M   'P 1'
#
loop_
_entity.id
_entity.type
_entity.pdbx_description
1 polymer ?
#
loop_
_entity_poly.entity_id
_entity_poly.type
_entity_poly.pdbx_seq_one_letter_code
_entity_poly.pdbx_strand_id
1 'polypeptide(L)'
;MRLVPFAELIYVYWLEEGMLFQSLNRVLARFQNRRVVTGGDPLSRLAVSPLLPLRGILWGLAEAEKDRLSLRRRAAEYEYQYGLQLIGRAIPPAQMLVERRTQFLSAFHSLLHDCHHFYKEHNDKTVDADAFPLLSSLRELHLVLATGANNQYADMSVTARIETMEVQWMLAQPEMREFLGGRTMVPYDEDWMDRVDAMKQLQGWSDASITHFYDLAVHGEQLLLSVRHGRWNESDMDGDDAENWAIKWKPSIQRYVHAYRAVTGVDLSERVDTTMPSTLLQRRLARKLVRY
;
A
#
# COMPACT_ATOMS: atom_id res chain seq x y z
N MET A 1 3.24 3.06 27.51
CA MET A 1 3.22 2.43 26.17
C MET A 1 2.48 1.09 26.25
N ARG A 2 1.14 1.08 26.20
CA ARG A 2 0.38 -0.16 26.00
C ARG A 2 -0.07 -0.17 24.53
N LEU A 3 0.46 -1.13 23.77
CA LEU A 3 -0.05 -1.67 22.50
C LEU A 3 -0.18 -0.69 21.33
N VAL A 4 0.94 -0.12 20.87
CA VAL A 4 1.05 0.30 19.47
C VAL A 4 1.50 -0.95 18.69
N PRO A 5 0.71 -1.48 17.75
CA PRO A 5 1.11 -2.68 17.01
C PRO A 5 2.26 -2.36 16.07
N PHE A 6 3.12 -3.35 15.81
CA PHE A 6 4.14 -3.29 14.76
C PHE A 6 3.54 -3.54 13.37
N ALA A 7 2.34 -2.99 13.13
CA ALA A 7 1.59 -3.11 11.88
C ALA A 7 0.95 -1.76 11.55
N GLU A 8 1.25 -1.25 10.36
CA GLU A 8 0.72 0.02 9.83
C GLU A 8 -0.30 -0.25 8.72
N LEU A 9 -1.40 0.52 8.72
CA LEU A 9 -2.43 0.40 7.69
C LEU A 9 -1.93 0.83 6.29
N ILE A 10 -0.82 1.59 6.20
CA ILE A 10 -0.23 1.98 4.91
C ILE A 10 0.12 0.76 4.06
N TYR A 11 0.49 -0.36 4.69
CA TYR A 11 0.78 -1.60 3.97
C TYR A 11 -0.48 -2.11 3.25
N VAL A 12 -1.60 -2.18 3.98
CA VAL A 12 -2.86 -2.70 3.43
C VAL A 12 -3.41 -1.74 2.38
N TYR A 13 -3.27 -0.42 2.59
CA TYR A 13 -3.62 0.60 1.60
C TYR A 13 -2.95 0.35 0.25
N TRP A 14 -1.63 0.15 0.23
CA TRP A 14 -0.90 -0.06 -1.02
C TRP A 14 -1.27 -1.36 -1.73
N LEU A 15 -1.51 -2.44 -1.00
CA LEU A 15 -1.95 -3.69 -1.61
C LEU A 15 -3.40 -3.64 -2.11
N GLU A 16 -4.24 -2.83 -1.48
CA GLU A 16 -5.61 -2.57 -1.95
C GLU A 16 -5.61 -1.76 -3.25
N GLU A 17 -4.79 -0.70 -3.34
CA GLU A 17 -4.54 0.03 -4.60
C GLU A 17 -3.86 -0.87 -5.65
N GLY A 18 -3.08 -1.85 -5.21
CA GLY A 18 -2.48 -2.90 -6.03
C GLY A 18 -3.47 -3.95 -6.56
N MET A 19 -4.76 -3.84 -6.24
CA MET A 19 -5.85 -4.74 -6.66
C MET A 19 -5.79 -6.15 -6.05
N LEU A 20 -5.11 -6.34 -4.92
CA LEU A 20 -4.99 -7.64 -4.26
C LEU A 20 -6.37 -8.21 -3.89
N PHE A 21 -7.16 -7.46 -3.13
CA PHE A 21 -8.49 -7.89 -2.68
C PHE A 21 -9.46 -8.05 -3.86
N GLN A 22 -9.38 -7.14 -4.84
CA GLN A 22 -10.19 -7.18 -6.04
C GLN A 22 -9.89 -8.45 -6.85
N SER A 23 -8.64 -8.90 -6.87
CA SER A 23 -8.24 -10.15 -7.54
C SER A 23 -8.94 -11.35 -6.92
N LEU A 24 -8.86 -11.51 -5.59
CA LEU A 24 -9.55 -12.61 -4.92
C LEU A 24 -11.07 -12.51 -5.07
N ASN A 25 -11.65 -11.32 -4.93
CA ASN A 25 -13.09 -11.12 -5.08
C ASN A 25 -13.61 -11.52 -6.47
N ARG A 26 -12.81 -11.31 -7.53
CA ARG A 26 -13.15 -11.76 -8.89
C ARG A 26 -13.10 -13.27 -9.01
N VAL A 27 -12.11 -13.92 -8.40
CA VAL A 27 -12.02 -15.38 -8.35
C VAL A 27 -13.21 -15.96 -7.59
N LEU A 28 -13.53 -15.42 -6.42
CA LEU A 28 -14.67 -15.85 -5.60
C LEU A 28 -16.00 -15.68 -6.33
N ALA A 29 -16.21 -14.55 -7.00
CA ALA A 29 -17.43 -14.35 -7.78
C ALA A 29 -17.54 -15.34 -8.93
N ARG A 30 -16.44 -15.61 -9.64
CA ARG A 30 -16.41 -16.64 -10.69
C ARG A 30 -16.74 -18.03 -10.12
N PHE A 31 -16.15 -18.38 -8.98
CA PHE A 31 -16.40 -19.65 -8.29
C PHE A 31 -17.87 -19.81 -7.86
N GLN A 32 -18.50 -18.73 -7.37
CA GLN A 32 -19.94 -18.67 -7.05
C GLN A 32 -20.85 -18.55 -8.29
N ASN A 33 -20.30 -18.54 -9.50
CA ASN A 33 -21.01 -18.27 -10.75
C ASN A 33 -21.81 -16.94 -10.74
N ARG A 34 -21.26 -15.92 -10.06
CA ARG A 34 -21.83 -14.57 -9.97
C ARG A 34 -21.17 -13.63 -10.97
N ARG A 35 -21.98 -12.78 -11.59
CA ARG A 35 -21.50 -11.73 -12.49
C ARG A 35 -21.22 -10.44 -11.70
N VAL A 36 -20.00 -9.93 -11.81
CA VAL A 36 -19.57 -8.72 -11.05
C VAL A 36 -19.65 -7.44 -11.88
N VAL A 37 -19.48 -7.52 -13.20
CA VAL A 37 -19.54 -6.36 -14.11
C VAL A 37 -20.61 -6.57 -15.18
N THR A 38 -21.34 -5.50 -15.47
CA THR A 38 -22.20 -5.37 -16.65
C THR A 38 -21.33 -5.36 -17.91
N GLY A 39 -21.07 -6.54 -18.47
CA GLY A 39 -20.18 -6.73 -19.62
C GLY A 39 -19.68 -8.19 -19.74
N GLY A 40 -18.71 -8.40 -20.64
CA GLY A 40 -17.98 -9.67 -20.72
C GLY A 40 -17.04 -9.81 -19.53
N ASP A 41 -17.14 -10.92 -18.79
CA ASP A 41 -16.21 -11.24 -17.70
C ASP A 41 -15.04 -12.06 -18.26
N PRO A 42 -13.79 -11.57 -18.22
CA PRO A 42 -12.63 -12.31 -18.73
C PRO A 42 -12.49 -13.71 -18.11
N LEU A 43 -12.93 -13.89 -16.86
CA LEU A 43 -12.85 -15.17 -16.16
C LEU A 43 -13.92 -16.17 -16.60
N SER A 44 -14.94 -15.75 -17.36
CA SER A 44 -16.02 -16.64 -17.80
C SER A 44 -15.53 -17.77 -18.71
N ARG A 45 -14.38 -17.56 -19.37
CA ARG A 45 -13.74 -18.53 -20.27
C ARG A 45 -12.88 -19.57 -19.53
N LEU A 46 -12.52 -19.29 -18.28
CA LEU A 46 -11.69 -20.18 -17.49
C LEU A 46 -12.54 -21.25 -16.82
N ALA A 47 -12.05 -22.50 -16.87
CA ALA A 47 -12.65 -23.62 -16.18
C ALA A 47 -12.38 -23.50 -14.67
N VAL A 48 -13.40 -23.76 -13.86
CA VAL A 48 -13.29 -23.69 -12.39
C VAL A 48 -12.68 -24.98 -11.81
N SER A 49 -12.51 -26.03 -12.62
CA SER A 49 -11.98 -27.34 -12.19
C SER A 49 -10.68 -27.27 -11.36
N PRO A 50 -9.68 -26.41 -11.69
CA PRO A 50 -8.48 -26.30 -10.88
C PRO A 50 -8.73 -25.79 -9.46
N LEU A 51 -9.82 -25.04 -9.22
CA LEU A 51 -10.16 -24.48 -7.89
C LEU A 51 -10.90 -25.48 -6.98
N LEU A 52 -11.28 -26.66 -7.48
CA LEU A 52 -12.04 -27.64 -6.70
C LEU A 52 -11.33 -28.14 -5.43
N PRO A 53 -10.00 -28.31 -5.39
CA PRO A 53 -9.30 -28.65 -4.14
C PRO A 53 -9.48 -27.58 -3.06
N LEU A 54 -9.59 -26.31 -3.46
CA LEU A 54 -9.76 -25.16 -2.55
C LEU A 54 -11.23 -24.88 -2.17
N ARG A 55 -12.19 -25.69 -2.65
CA ARG A 55 -13.63 -25.40 -2.52
C ARG A 55 -14.08 -25.09 -1.10
N GLY A 56 -13.58 -25.82 -0.10
CA GLY A 56 -14.01 -25.68 1.29
C GLY A 56 -13.63 -24.30 1.83
N ILE A 57 -12.41 -23.85 1.51
CA ILE A 57 -11.91 -22.56 1.97
C ILE A 57 -12.56 -21.43 1.17
N LEU A 58 -12.77 -21.59 -0.14
CA LEU A 58 -13.43 -20.58 -0.98
C LEU A 58 -14.90 -20.36 -0.58
N TRP A 59 -15.63 -21.43 -0.25
CA TRP A 59 -16.99 -21.30 0.29
C TRP A 59 -16.98 -20.70 1.69
N GLY A 60 -16.07 -21.13 2.58
CA GLY A 60 -15.93 -20.55 3.91
C GLY A 60 -15.65 -19.04 3.87
N LEU A 61 -14.75 -18.59 2.99
CA LEU A 61 -14.45 -17.16 2.77
C LEU A 61 -15.65 -16.39 2.23
N ALA A 62 -16.45 -17.01 1.36
CA ALA A 62 -17.66 -16.41 0.81
C ALA A 62 -18.75 -16.25 1.88
N GLU A 63 -18.93 -17.25 2.74
CA GLU A 63 -19.91 -17.23 3.83
C GLU A 63 -19.53 -16.25 4.93
N ALA A 64 -18.23 -16.18 5.26
CA ALA A 64 -17.68 -15.26 6.26
C ALA A 64 -17.62 -13.79 5.81
N GLU A 65 -18.05 -13.45 4.58
CA GLU A 65 -17.97 -12.08 4.03
C GLU A 65 -18.61 -11.02 4.95
N LYS A 66 -19.64 -11.40 5.73
CA LYS A 66 -20.32 -10.51 6.68
C LYS A 66 -19.49 -10.19 7.94
N ASP A 67 -18.68 -11.13 8.38
CA ASP A 67 -17.89 -11.03 9.60
C ASP A 67 -16.50 -10.43 9.34
N ARG A 68 -16.09 -10.39 8.06
CA ARG A 68 -14.84 -9.78 7.62
C ARG A 68 -14.86 -8.26 7.66
N LEU A 69 -13.68 -7.69 7.75
CA LEU A 69 -13.47 -6.27 7.71
C LEU A 69 -13.89 -5.70 6.34
N SER A 70 -14.96 -4.90 6.35
CA SER A 70 -15.47 -4.30 5.12
C SER A 70 -14.50 -3.27 4.54
N LEU A 71 -14.48 -3.16 3.21
CA LEU A 71 -13.77 -2.11 2.46
C LEU A 71 -14.10 -0.71 3.00
N ARG A 72 -15.37 -0.46 3.33
CA ARG A 72 -15.83 0.84 3.85
C ARG A 72 -15.15 1.18 5.18
N ARG A 73 -15.00 0.19 6.06
CA ARG A 73 -14.35 0.38 7.36
C ARG A 73 -12.86 0.64 7.18
N ARG A 74 -12.16 -0.12 6.32
CA ARG A 74 -10.76 0.16 5.99
C ARG A 74 -10.55 1.55 5.39
N ALA A 75 -11.38 1.93 4.42
CA ALA A 75 -11.30 3.23 3.76
C ALA A 75 -11.44 4.39 4.76
N ALA A 76 -12.39 4.30 5.69
CA ALA A 76 -12.56 5.32 6.73
C ALA A 76 -11.30 5.44 7.62
N GLU A 77 -10.67 4.32 7.95
CA GLU A 77 -9.48 4.27 8.81
C GLU A 77 -8.23 4.79 8.09
N TYR A 78 -8.06 4.52 6.78
CA TYR A 78 -6.99 5.14 5.98
C TYR A 78 -7.07 6.67 5.97
N GLU A 79 -8.28 7.20 5.83
CA GLU A 79 -8.52 8.65 5.85
C GLU A 79 -8.33 9.26 7.25
N TYR A 80 -8.73 8.53 8.27
CA TYR A 80 -8.57 8.95 9.65
C TYR A 80 -7.10 8.92 10.11
N GLN A 81 -6.34 7.90 9.74
CA GLN A 81 -4.95 7.75 10.17
C GLN A 81 -3.98 8.58 9.32
N TYR A 82 -4.16 8.57 8.01
CA TYR A 82 -3.20 9.15 7.05
C TYR A 82 -3.83 10.17 6.09
N GLY A 83 -5.16 10.27 6.03
CA GLY A 83 -5.82 11.09 5.03
C GLY A 83 -5.83 10.47 3.63
N LEU A 84 -5.40 9.20 3.51
CA LEU A 84 -5.33 8.50 2.25
C LEU A 84 -6.72 8.04 1.83
N GLN A 85 -7.16 8.51 0.67
CA GLN A 85 -8.47 8.19 0.11
C GLN A 85 -8.34 7.08 -0.92
N LEU A 86 -9.31 6.18 -0.96
CA LEU A 86 -9.48 5.25 -2.07
C LEU A 86 -10.53 5.78 -3.04
N ILE A 87 -10.44 5.38 -4.31
CA ILE A 87 -11.42 5.76 -5.33
C ILE A 87 -12.14 4.52 -5.85
N GLY A 88 -13.47 4.49 -5.73
CA GLY A 88 -14.29 3.40 -6.24
C GLY A 88 -15.76 3.49 -5.83
N ARG A 89 -16.60 2.70 -6.50
CA ARG A 89 -18.07 2.74 -6.33
C ARG A 89 -18.55 2.33 -4.93
N ALA A 90 -17.78 1.51 -4.23
CA ALA A 90 -18.17 0.95 -2.93
C ALA A 90 -17.69 1.80 -1.73
N ILE A 91 -16.89 2.85 -1.99
CA ILE A 91 -16.27 3.71 -0.98
C ILE A 91 -17.22 4.87 -0.67
N PRO A 92 -17.48 5.16 0.63
CA PRO A 92 -18.33 6.27 1.01
C PRO A 92 -17.68 7.61 0.60
N PRO A 93 -18.48 8.64 0.24
CA PRO A 93 -17.92 9.95 -0.04
C PRO A 93 -17.25 10.51 1.21
N ALA A 94 -16.05 11.02 0.99
CA ALA A 94 -15.24 11.87 1.84
C ALA A 94 -15.97 12.69 2.93
N GLN A 95 -17.05 13.37 2.53
CA GLN A 95 -17.80 14.32 3.36
C GLN A 95 -18.59 13.64 4.49
N MET A 96 -18.74 12.32 4.45
CA MET A 96 -19.42 11.56 5.50
C MET A 96 -18.53 11.28 6.72
N LEU A 97 -17.21 11.49 6.61
CA LEU A 97 -16.30 11.28 7.73
C LEU A 97 -16.18 12.54 8.59
N VAL A 98 -16.18 12.35 9.91
CA VAL A 98 -16.13 13.45 10.90
C VAL A 98 -14.71 14.02 11.03
N GLU A 99 -13.70 13.16 11.01
CA GLU A 99 -12.29 13.53 11.16
C GLU A 99 -11.48 12.98 10.00
N ARG A 100 -10.61 13.80 9.43
CA ARG A 100 -9.78 13.47 8.27
C ARG A 100 -8.43 14.15 8.40
N ARG A 101 -7.36 13.46 8.04
CA ARG A 101 -6.00 14.02 8.06
C ARG A 101 -5.67 14.67 6.72
N THR A 102 -4.88 15.73 6.79
CA THR A 102 -4.44 16.48 5.59
C THR A 102 -2.92 16.63 5.51
N GLN A 103 -2.23 16.61 6.66
CA GLN A 103 -0.80 16.92 6.74
C GLN A 103 0.12 15.71 6.52
N PHE A 104 -0.38 14.48 6.73
CA PHE A 104 0.46 13.27 6.67
C PHE A 104 1.22 13.13 5.35
N LEU A 105 0.52 13.25 4.22
CA LEU A 105 1.16 13.06 2.91
C LEU A 105 2.23 14.12 2.66
N SER A 106 1.98 15.36 3.08
CA SER A 106 2.95 16.46 3.01
C SER A 106 4.19 16.17 3.85
N ALA A 107 4.01 15.84 5.13
CA ALA A 107 5.10 15.56 6.05
C ALA A 107 5.93 14.34 5.60
N PHE A 108 5.26 13.26 5.17
CA PHE A 108 5.94 12.04 4.74
C PHE A 108 6.73 12.24 3.44
N HIS A 109 6.15 12.91 2.43
CA HIS A 109 6.87 13.19 1.20
C HIS A 109 7.98 14.23 1.38
N SER A 110 7.82 15.19 2.29
CA SER A 110 8.89 16.14 2.63
C SER A 110 10.07 15.41 3.26
N LEU A 111 9.83 14.51 4.22
CA LEU A 111 10.88 13.66 4.78
C LEU A 111 11.62 12.85 3.70
N LEU A 112 10.90 12.21 2.77
CA LEU A 112 11.52 11.44 1.69
C LEU A 112 12.35 12.31 0.76
N HIS A 113 11.89 13.53 0.47
CA HIS A 113 12.59 14.51 -0.34
C HIS A 113 13.87 14.99 0.35
N ASP A 114 13.80 15.34 1.64
CA ASP A 114 14.95 15.79 2.42
C ASP A 114 16.00 14.68 2.56
N CYS A 115 15.57 13.43 2.73
CA CYS A 115 16.47 12.27 2.71
C CYS A 115 17.25 12.20 1.39
N HIS A 116 16.59 12.45 0.26
CA HIS A 116 17.27 12.46 -1.04
C HIS A 116 18.29 13.59 -1.14
N HIS A 117 17.96 14.80 -0.67
CA HIS A 117 18.88 15.92 -0.62
C HIS A 117 20.12 15.60 0.24
N PHE A 118 19.90 15.09 1.45
CA PHE A 118 20.95 14.65 2.34
C PHE A 118 21.84 13.59 1.70
N TYR A 119 21.29 12.59 1.00
CA TYR A 119 22.11 11.58 0.33
C TYR A 119 22.97 12.16 -0.78
N LYS A 120 22.49 13.20 -1.48
CA LYS A 120 23.28 13.87 -2.51
C LYS A 120 24.47 14.58 -1.89
N GLU A 121 24.26 15.32 -0.81
CA GLU A 121 25.31 16.03 -0.07
C GLU A 121 26.28 15.05 0.60
N HIS A 122 25.79 14.03 1.30
CA HIS A 122 26.62 13.05 2.00
C HIS A 122 27.50 12.20 1.06
N ASN A 123 27.05 11.98 -0.17
CA ASN A 123 27.86 11.32 -1.19
C ASN A 123 28.92 12.26 -1.79
N ASP A 124 28.70 13.58 -1.74
CA ASP A 124 29.68 14.58 -2.16
C ASP A 124 30.75 14.74 -1.08
N LYS A 125 32.00 14.41 -1.40
CA LYS A 125 33.11 14.51 -0.44
C LYS A 125 33.66 15.93 -0.27
N THR A 126 33.05 16.91 -0.91
CA THR A 126 33.44 18.32 -0.84
C THR A 126 32.53 19.16 0.07
N VAL A 127 31.43 18.59 0.55
CA VAL A 127 30.42 19.26 1.39
C VAL A 127 30.19 18.45 2.65
N ASP A 128 30.13 19.13 3.80
CA ASP A 128 29.62 18.53 5.04
C ASP A 128 28.09 18.56 4.99
N ALA A 129 27.48 17.37 4.94
CA ALA A 129 26.03 17.24 4.82
C ALA A 129 25.32 17.69 6.10
N ASP A 130 24.33 18.58 5.98
CA ASP A 130 23.53 19.03 7.12
C ASP A 130 22.34 18.08 7.34
N ALA A 131 22.30 17.43 8.50
CA ALA A 131 21.23 16.53 8.90
C ALA A 131 20.07 17.23 9.64
N PHE A 132 20.20 18.52 9.97
CA PHE A 132 19.17 19.24 10.73
C PHE A 132 17.80 19.34 10.03
N PRO A 133 17.72 19.53 8.70
CA PRO A 133 16.45 19.46 7.98
C PRO A 133 15.76 18.10 8.14
N LEU A 134 16.53 17.00 8.14
CA LEU A 134 16.00 15.65 8.36
C LEU A 134 15.37 15.52 9.74
N LEU A 135 16.05 16.00 10.79
CA LEU A 135 15.52 15.98 12.15
C LEU A 135 14.19 16.73 12.23
N SER A 136 14.09 17.88 11.57
CA SER A 136 12.87 18.69 11.54
C SER A 136 11.71 17.93 10.88
N SER A 137 11.95 17.32 9.72
CA SER A 137 10.96 16.51 9.01
C SER A 137 10.58 15.23 9.75
N LEU A 138 11.53 14.59 10.46
CA LEU A 138 11.25 13.44 11.33
C LEU A 138 10.36 13.82 12.52
N ARG A 139 10.64 14.96 13.17
CA ARG A 139 9.80 15.50 14.26
C ARG A 139 8.40 15.83 13.78
N GLU A 140 8.28 16.52 12.65
CA GLU A 140 6.98 16.86 12.07
C GLU A 140 6.17 15.60 11.74
N LEU A 141 6.77 14.63 11.04
CA LEU A 141 6.10 13.38 10.72
C LEU A 141 5.72 12.59 11.98
N HIS A 142 6.60 12.53 12.98
CA HIS A 142 6.32 11.86 14.25
C HIS A 142 5.12 12.50 14.97
N LEU A 143 5.03 13.83 15.00
CA LEU A 143 3.87 14.54 15.56
C LEU A 143 2.59 14.23 14.79
N VAL A 144 2.63 14.28 13.46
CA VAL A 144 1.47 13.97 12.62
C VAL A 144 1.00 12.52 12.87
N LEU A 145 1.93 11.57 12.93
CA LEU A 145 1.63 10.16 13.24
C LEU A 145 1.06 9.97 14.65
N ALA A 146 1.55 10.71 15.64
CA ALA A 146 1.06 10.66 17.01
C ALA A 146 -0.38 11.18 17.11
N THR A 147 -0.72 12.27 16.40
CA THR A 147 -2.10 12.77 16.38
C THR A 147 -3.07 11.77 15.76
N GLY A 148 -2.63 11.03 14.72
CA GLY A 148 -3.40 9.99 14.06
C GLY A 148 -3.53 8.67 14.85
N ALA A 149 -2.83 8.52 15.98
CA ALA A 149 -2.81 7.30 16.78
C ALA A 149 -3.95 7.19 17.83
N ASN A 150 -5.05 7.91 17.63
CA ASN A 150 -6.23 7.88 18.50
C ASN A 150 -7.34 7.00 17.90
N ASN A 151 -8.33 6.54 18.68
CA ASN A 151 -9.50 5.73 18.26
C ASN A 151 -9.33 4.19 18.28
N GLN A 152 -9.06 3.53 17.14
CA GLN A 152 -9.03 2.06 17.01
C GLN A 152 -7.75 1.53 16.35
N TYR A 153 -6.70 2.36 16.33
CA TYR A 153 -5.49 2.14 15.55
C TYR A 153 -4.90 0.71 15.71
N ALA A 154 -4.85 0.22 16.95
CA ALA A 154 -4.16 -1.02 17.25
C ALA A 154 -4.86 -2.27 16.71
N ASP A 155 -6.17 -2.39 16.98
CA ASP A 155 -6.91 -3.60 16.62
C ASP A 155 -7.19 -3.63 15.10
N MET A 156 -7.48 -2.47 14.52
CA MET A 156 -7.78 -2.37 13.09
C MET A 156 -6.60 -2.74 12.21
N SER A 157 -5.40 -2.24 12.51
CA SER A 157 -4.23 -2.49 11.67
C SER A 157 -3.83 -3.97 11.71
N VAL A 158 -3.95 -4.61 12.88
CA VAL A 158 -3.68 -6.05 13.05
C VAL A 158 -4.74 -6.89 12.34
N THR A 159 -6.04 -6.60 12.51
CA THR A 159 -7.08 -7.35 11.80
C THR A 159 -6.95 -7.21 10.28
N ALA A 160 -6.75 -5.98 9.77
CA ALA A 160 -6.56 -5.74 8.34
C ALA A 160 -5.32 -6.46 7.80
N ARG A 161 -4.23 -6.52 8.58
CA ARG A 161 -3.02 -7.28 8.27
C ARG A 161 -3.31 -8.77 8.12
N ILE A 162 -3.97 -9.37 9.12
CA ILE A 162 -4.30 -10.81 9.11
C ILE A 162 -5.11 -11.14 7.86
N GLU A 163 -6.17 -10.39 7.58
CA GLU A 163 -7.00 -10.63 6.39
C GLU A 163 -6.23 -10.47 5.07
N THR A 164 -5.26 -9.55 5.03
CA THR A 164 -4.41 -9.36 3.86
C THR A 164 -3.50 -10.56 3.63
N MET A 165 -2.90 -11.09 4.70
CA MET A 165 -2.07 -12.29 4.64
C MET A 165 -2.88 -13.52 4.25
N GLU A 166 -4.13 -13.65 4.71
CA GLU A 166 -5.04 -14.70 4.27
C GLU A 166 -5.31 -14.62 2.76
N VAL A 167 -5.51 -13.42 2.22
CA VAL A 167 -5.72 -13.19 0.78
C VAL A 167 -4.45 -13.53 -0.02
N GLN A 168 -3.28 -13.09 0.46
CA GLN A 168 -1.99 -13.43 -0.14
C GLN A 168 -1.79 -14.94 -0.16
N TRP A 169 -1.97 -15.61 0.98
CA TRP A 169 -1.85 -17.06 1.09
C TRP A 169 -2.82 -17.80 0.16
N MET A 170 -4.08 -17.36 0.09
CA MET A 170 -5.08 -17.95 -0.79
C MET A 170 -4.69 -17.83 -2.26
N LEU A 171 -4.16 -16.68 -2.68
CA LEU A 171 -3.67 -16.49 -4.04
C LEU A 171 -2.38 -17.26 -4.31
N ALA A 172 -1.52 -17.47 -3.32
CA ALA A 172 -0.28 -18.24 -3.48
C ALA A 172 -0.51 -19.75 -3.73
N GLN A 173 -1.73 -20.26 -3.56
CA GLN A 173 -1.99 -21.69 -3.74
C GLN A 173 -1.71 -22.16 -5.18
N PRO A 174 -1.13 -23.36 -5.37
CA PRO A 174 -0.78 -23.88 -6.70
C PRO A 174 -2.01 -24.03 -7.62
N GLU A 175 -3.19 -24.29 -7.07
CA GLU A 175 -4.46 -24.33 -7.80
C GLU A 175 -4.82 -22.98 -8.42
N MET A 176 -4.52 -21.87 -7.73
CA MET A 176 -4.68 -20.53 -8.29
C MET A 176 -3.69 -20.28 -9.43
N ARG A 177 -2.52 -20.93 -9.37
CA ARG A 177 -1.54 -20.89 -10.45
C ARG A 177 -2.04 -21.55 -11.71
N GLU A 178 -2.61 -22.74 -11.59
CA GLU A 178 -3.24 -23.46 -12.70
C GLU A 178 -4.47 -22.72 -13.24
N PHE A 179 -5.29 -22.15 -12.35
CA PHE A 179 -6.51 -21.42 -12.74
C PHE A 179 -6.23 -20.14 -13.52
N LEU A 180 -5.37 -19.25 -13.00
CA LEU A 180 -5.13 -17.94 -13.59
C LEU A 180 -3.97 -17.93 -14.60
N GLY A 181 -3.06 -18.91 -14.54
CA GLY A 181 -1.82 -18.93 -15.32
C GLY A 181 -0.89 -17.76 -14.96
N GLY A 182 0.35 -17.72 -15.42
CA GLY A 182 1.21 -16.58 -15.09
C GLY A 182 2.48 -16.53 -15.92
N ARG A 183 3.24 -15.46 -15.73
CA ARG A 183 4.50 -15.26 -16.42
C ARG A 183 5.60 -15.97 -15.65
N THR A 184 6.03 -17.13 -16.15
CA THR A 184 7.07 -17.97 -15.52
C THR A 184 8.44 -17.31 -15.44
N MET A 185 8.73 -16.34 -16.31
CA MET A 185 10.05 -15.69 -16.42
C MET A 185 10.19 -14.40 -15.60
N VAL A 186 9.10 -13.91 -14.97
CA VAL A 186 9.18 -12.70 -14.14
C VAL A 186 9.59 -13.11 -12.72
N PRO A 187 10.68 -12.55 -12.17
CA PRO A 187 11.09 -12.85 -10.80
C PRO A 187 10.16 -12.12 -9.82
N TYR A 188 9.26 -12.86 -9.19
CA TYR A 188 8.48 -12.38 -8.06
C TYR A 188 9.09 -12.88 -6.76
N ASP A 189 9.05 -12.03 -5.73
CA ASP A 189 9.54 -12.41 -4.40
C ASP A 189 8.54 -13.33 -3.67
N GLU A 190 7.25 -13.22 -3.99
CA GLU A 190 6.17 -13.97 -3.35
C GLU A 190 5.26 -14.65 -4.39
N ASP A 191 4.83 -15.88 -4.09
CA ASP A 191 4.06 -16.74 -5.01
C ASP A 191 2.68 -16.19 -5.38
N TRP A 192 2.10 -15.29 -4.59
CA TRP A 192 0.78 -14.70 -4.87
C TRP A 192 0.84 -13.54 -5.87
N MET A 193 2.01 -12.92 -6.05
CA MET A 193 2.17 -11.71 -6.86
C MET A 193 1.87 -11.97 -8.33
N ASP A 194 2.34 -13.11 -8.84
CA ASP A 194 2.16 -13.47 -10.25
C ASP A 194 0.66 -13.62 -10.62
N ARG A 195 -0.18 -14.08 -9.68
CA ARG A 195 -1.63 -14.20 -9.81
C ARG A 195 -2.30 -12.83 -9.90
N VAL A 196 -1.87 -11.89 -9.08
CA VAL A 196 -2.42 -10.52 -9.03
C VAL A 196 -2.08 -9.79 -10.33
N ASP A 197 -0.84 -9.89 -10.81
CA ASP A 197 -0.46 -9.27 -12.09
C ASP A 197 -1.13 -9.95 -13.29
N ALA A 198 -1.31 -11.28 -13.28
CA ALA A 198 -2.11 -11.98 -14.29
C ALA A 198 -3.57 -11.48 -14.28
N MET A 199 -4.16 -11.30 -13.10
CA MET A 199 -5.51 -10.77 -12.97
C MET A 199 -5.62 -9.32 -13.47
N LYS A 200 -4.66 -8.46 -13.12
CA LYS A 200 -4.61 -7.07 -13.59
C LYS A 200 -4.54 -7.00 -15.11
N GLN A 201 -3.75 -7.89 -15.74
CA GLN A 201 -3.69 -8.00 -17.18
C GLN A 201 -5.03 -8.47 -17.78
N LEU A 202 -5.62 -9.54 -17.24
CA LEU A 202 -6.90 -10.08 -17.70
C LEU A 202 -8.04 -9.07 -17.62
N GLN A 203 -8.08 -8.29 -16.54
CA GLN A 203 -9.15 -7.33 -16.26
C GLN A 203 -8.87 -5.94 -16.85
N GLY A 204 -7.71 -5.72 -17.46
CA GLY A 204 -7.32 -4.42 -18.01
C GLY A 204 -7.14 -3.33 -16.96
N TRP A 205 -6.72 -3.69 -15.73
CA TRP A 205 -6.48 -2.75 -14.62
C TRP A 205 -5.14 -1.99 -14.81
N SER A 206 -4.48 -1.59 -13.72
CA SER A 206 -3.24 -0.83 -13.75
C SER A 206 -2.09 -1.60 -14.42
N ASP A 207 -1.22 -0.89 -15.15
CA ASP A 207 -0.03 -1.47 -15.79
C ASP A 207 1.17 -1.64 -14.86
N ALA A 208 1.21 -0.92 -13.74
CA ALA A 208 2.29 -1.06 -12.77
C ALA A 208 2.23 -2.45 -12.13
N SER A 209 3.37 -3.15 -12.04
CA SER A 209 3.45 -4.48 -11.41
C SER A 209 3.11 -4.41 -9.92
N ILE A 210 2.51 -5.47 -9.39
CA ILE A 210 2.20 -5.63 -7.97
C ILE A 210 3.47 -5.55 -7.10
N THR A 211 4.64 -5.90 -7.63
CA THR A 211 5.92 -5.78 -6.92
C THR A 211 6.17 -4.36 -6.43
N HIS A 212 5.85 -3.34 -7.24
CA HIS A 212 6.02 -1.95 -6.80
C HIS A 212 5.03 -1.56 -5.70
N PHE A 213 3.79 -2.06 -5.73
CA PHE A 213 2.85 -1.82 -4.64
C PHE A 213 3.29 -2.55 -3.36
N TYR A 214 3.88 -3.73 -3.49
CA TYR A 214 4.46 -4.46 -2.37
C TYR A 214 5.67 -3.75 -1.77
N ASP A 215 6.58 -3.23 -2.61
CA ASP A 215 7.71 -2.40 -2.16
C ASP A 215 7.22 -1.16 -1.38
N LEU A 216 6.17 -0.49 -1.89
CA LEU A 216 5.54 0.64 -1.20
C LEU A 216 4.92 0.21 0.14
N ALA A 217 4.29 -0.96 0.19
CA ALA A 217 3.67 -1.49 1.39
C ALA A 217 4.73 -1.81 2.47
N VAL A 218 5.74 -2.59 2.12
CA VAL A 218 6.80 -3.06 3.04
C VAL A 218 7.67 -1.90 3.51
N HIS A 219 8.22 -1.11 2.59
CA HIS A 219 9.11 -0.01 2.97
C HIS A 219 8.35 1.15 3.59
N GLY A 220 7.11 1.42 3.15
CA GLY A 220 6.26 2.42 3.79
C GLY A 220 6.00 2.08 5.25
N GLU A 221 5.61 0.84 5.55
CA GLU A 221 5.40 0.38 6.93
C GLU A 221 6.68 0.47 7.78
N GLN A 222 7.80 -0.04 7.27
CA GLN A 222 9.08 0.00 7.97
C GLN A 222 9.50 1.43 8.34
N LEU A 223 9.39 2.36 7.38
CA LEU A 223 9.71 3.76 7.58
C LEU A 223 8.77 4.38 8.62
N LEU A 224 7.45 4.22 8.47
CA LEU A 224 6.49 4.80 9.41
C LEU A 224 6.64 4.23 10.83
N LEU A 225 6.87 2.93 10.99
CA LEU A 225 7.13 2.33 12.30
C LEU A 225 8.41 2.88 12.92
N SER A 226 9.48 3.03 12.12
CA SER A 226 10.73 3.59 12.62
C SER A 226 10.57 5.03 13.11
N VAL A 227 9.75 5.83 12.41
CA VAL A 227 9.46 7.21 12.82
C VAL A 227 8.55 7.23 14.05
N ARG A 228 7.48 6.41 14.06
CA ARG A 228 6.52 6.33 15.16
C ARG A 228 7.19 5.94 16.48
N HIS A 229 8.17 5.05 16.45
CA HIS A 229 8.84 4.54 17.65
C HIS A 229 10.17 5.23 17.97
N GLY A 230 10.65 6.14 17.12
CA GLY A 230 11.97 6.78 17.25
C GLY A 230 12.07 7.91 18.26
N ARG A 231 10.98 8.31 18.93
CA ARG A 231 10.96 9.35 19.99
C ARG A 231 11.60 10.69 19.61
N TRP A 232 11.44 11.10 18.35
CA TRP A 232 12.10 12.28 17.74
C TRP A 232 11.89 13.63 18.46
N ASN A 233 10.86 13.74 19.30
CA ASN A 233 10.55 14.97 20.05
C ASN A 233 11.21 15.03 21.43
N GLU A 234 12.00 14.03 21.83
CA GLU A 234 12.79 14.11 23.06
C GLU A 234 13.92 15.15 22.88
N SER A 235 14.26 15.84 23.97
CA SER A 235 15.17 17.00 23.95
C SER A 235 16.64 16.63 23.71
N ASP A 236 16.97 15.35 23.88
CA ASP A 236 18.28 14.75 23.64
C ASP A 236 18.52 14.35 22.18
N MET A 237 17.48 14.31 21.34
CA MET A 237 17.61 14.01 19.91
C MET A 237 18.26 15.18 19.15
N ASP A 238 19.34 14.87 18.44
CA ASP A 238 20.12 15.82 17.66
C ASP A 238 20.19 15.48 16.15
N GLY A 239 21.03 16.21 15.42
CA GLY A 239 21.22 16.00 13.98
C GLY A 239 21.91 14.68 13.65
N ASP A 240 22.82 14.21 14.51
CA ASP A 240 23.59 12.98 14.30
C ASP A 240 22.66 11.76 14.40
N ASP A 241 21.67 11.79 15.29
CA ASP A 241 20.61 10.76 15.36
C ASP A 241 19.80 10.67 14.06
N ALA A 242 19.45 11.81 13.48
CA ALA A 242 18.72 11.88 12.21
C ALA A 242 19.56 11.38 11.02
N GLU A 243 20.85 11.72 10.99
CA GLU A 243 21.81 11.18 10.03
C GLU A 243 21.89 9.65 10.11
N ASN A 244 22.08 9.12 11.33
CA ASN A 244 22.17 7.67 11.55
C ASN A 244 20.90 6.94 11.08
N TRP A 245 19.73 7.52 11.32
CA TRP A 245 18.47 6.97 10.81
C TRP A 245 18.41 7.01 9.29
N ALA A 246 18.77 8.13 8.66
CA ALA A 246 18.73 8.28 7.21
C ALA A 246 19.69 7.31 6.52
N ILE A 247 20.89 7.10 7.06
CA ILE A 247 21.85 6.12 6.54
C ILE A 247 21.31 4.70 6.68
N LYS A 248 20.78 4.35 7.85
CA LYS A 248 20.22 3.00 8.13
C LYS A 248 19.06 2.66 7.18
N TRP A 249 18.16 3.61 6.93
CA TRP A 249 16.95 3.39 6.13
C TRP A 249 17.09 3.75 4.65
N LYS A 250 18.29 4.16 4.20
CA LYS A 250 18.58 4.52 2.81
C LYS A 250 18.06 3.51 1.76
N PRO A 251 18.27 2.18 1.92
CA PRO A 251 17.74 1.22 0.95
C PRO A 251 16.20 1.24 0.86
N SER A 252 15.52 1.39 2.00
CA SER A 252 14.05 1.43 2.06
C SER A 252 13.49 2.71 1.47
N ILE A 253 14.13 3.86 1.75
CA ILE A 253 13.74 5.16 1.18
C ILE A 253 13.89 5.15 -0.34
N GLN A 254 15.03 4.68 -0.85
CA GLN A 254 15.27 4.61 -2.30
C GLN A 254 14.29 3.66 -3.00
N ARG A 255 14.03 2.50 -2.43
CA ARG A 255 13.04 1.55 -2.97
C ARG A 255 11.63 2.13 -2.94
N TYR A 256 11.23 2.78 -1.85
CA TYR A 256 9.93 3.44 -1.75
C TYR A 256 9.76 4.53 -2.81
N VAL A 257 10.72 5.45 -2.95
CA VAL A 257 10.67 6.55 -3.94
C VAL A 257 10.63 5.99 -5.36
N HIS A 258 11.45 4.98 -5.67
CA HIS A 258 11.44 4.32 -6.98
C HIS A 258 10.08 3.65 -7.29
N ALA A 259 9.55 2.88 -6.33
CA ALA A 259 8.26 2.21 -6.48
C ALA A 259 7.11 3.22 -6.59
N TYR A 260 7.16 4.32 -5.83
CA TYR A 260 6.18 5.40 -5.89
C TYR A 260 6.15 6.03 -7.27
N ARG A 261 7.31 6.33 -7.84
CA ARG A 261 7.44 6.82 -9.22
C ARG A 261 6.92 5.81 -10.24
N ALA A 262 7.26 4.53 -10.09
CA ALA A 262 6.80 3.48 -11.00
C ALA A 262 5.28 3.35 -11.03
N VAL A 263 4.62 3.50 -9.87
CA VAL A 263 3.16 3.38 -9.70
C VAL A 263 2.42 4.66 -10.07
N THR A 264 2.81 5.81 -9.51
CA THR A 264 2.09 7.08 -9.65
C THR A 264 2.59 7.97 -10.80
N GLY A 265 3.84 7.80 -11.21
CA GLY A 265 4.53 8.64 -12.19
C GLY A 265 5.17 9.90 -11.61
N VAL A 266 5.05 10.13 -10.29
CA VAL A 266 5.64 11.29 -9.60
C VAL A 266 7.00 10.92 -9.02
N ASP A 267 7.99 11.78 -9.23
CA ASP A 267 9.30 11.63 -8.63
C ASP A 267 9.45 12.52 -7.38
N LEU A 268 9.52 11.88 -6.21
CA LEU A 268 9.69 12.57 -4.93
C LEU A 268 11.11 13.09 -4.71
N SER A 269 12.09 12.60 -5.49
CA SER A 269 13.47 13.10 -5.42
C SER A 269 13.60 14.51 -6.01
N GLU A 270 12.76 14.86 -6.98
CA GLU A 270 12.79 16.17 -7.63
C GLU A 270 11.95 17.22 -6.90
N ARG A 271 10.77 16.80 -6.38
CA ARG A 271 9.84 17.71 -5.71
C ARG A 271 8.92 16.99 -4.72
N VAL A 272 8.49 17.73 -3.70
CA VAL A 272 7.39 17.30 -2.84
C VAL A 272 6.06 17.46 -3.58
N ASP A 273 5.31 16.37 -3.73
CA ASP A 273 3.98 16.36 -4.35
C ASP A 273 2.95 15.87 -3.34
N THR A 274 1.91 16.66 -3.05
CA THR A 274 0.86 16.32 -2.07
C THR A 274 -0.43 15.85 -2.73
N THR A 275 -0.41 15.54 -4.02
CA THR A 275 -1.56 14.97 -4.72
C THR A 275 -1.86 13.57 -4.18
N MET A 276 -3.12 13.30 -3.86
CA MET A 276 -3.56 11.99 -3.36
C MET A 276 -3.12 10.85 -4.31
N PRO A 277 -2.47 9.78 -3.80
CA PRO A 277 -1.98 8.69 -4.65
C PRO A 277 -3.09 8.03 -5.48
N SER A 278 -4.28 7.83 -4.89
CA SER A 278 -5.45 7.30 -5.59
C SER A 278 -5.87 8.16 -6.80
N THR A 279 -5.74 9.49 -6.70
CA THR A 279 -6.02 10.41 -7.81
C THR A 279 -4.98 10.26 -8.92
N LEU A 280 -3.70 10.10 -8.57
CA LEU A 280 -2.62 9.86 -9.53
C LEU A 280 -2.82 8.52 -10.26
N LEU A 281 -3.16 7.47 -9.52
CA LEU A 281 -3.50 6.15 -10.04
C LEU A 281 -4.69 6.18 -10.99
N GLN A 282 -5.78 6.86 -10.60
CA GLN A 282 -6.96 7.01 -11.45
C GLN A 282 -6.65 7.77 -12.73
N ARG A 283 -5.88 8.87 -12.67
CA ARG A 283 -5.44 9.62 -13.86
C ARG A 283 -4.62 8.74 -14.79
N ARG A 284 -3.75 7.90 -14.24
CA ARG A 284 -2.93 6.97 -15.03
C ARG A 284 -3.79 5.90 -15.70
N LEU A 285 -4.72 5.30 -14.98
CA LEU A 285 -5.66 4.32 -15.53
C LEU A 285 -6.54 4.94 -16.64
N ALA A 286 -7.04 6.15 -16.43
CA ALA A 286 -7.83 6.86 -17.45
C ALA A 286 -7.01 7.14 -18.72
N ARG A 287 -5.75 7.56 -18.58
CA ARG A 287 -4.83 7.75 -19.74
C ARG A 287 -4.57 6.47 -20.51
N LYS A 288 -4.52 5.32 -19.83
CA LYS A 288 -4.40 4.01 -20.48
C LYS A 288 -5.64 3.70 -21.32
N LEU A 289 -6.84 3.89 -20.74
CA LEU A 289 -8.10 3.59 -21.42
C LEU A 289 -8.36 4.48 -22.64
N VAL A 290 -7.84 5.71 -22.68
CA VAL A 290 -7.96 6.61 -23.84
C VAL A 290 -7.04 6.22 -25.01
N ARG A 291 -5.99 5.42 -24.76
CA ARG A 291 -5.01 5.00 -25.77
C ARG A 291 -5.40 3.74 -26.56
N TYR A 292 -6.57 3.17 -26.27
CA TYR A 292 -7.16 2.00 -26.94
C TYR A 292 -8.55 2.34 -27.45
#